data_AF-A0A1D6KBR4-F1
#
_entry.id   AF-A0A1D6KBR4-F1
#
_cell.length_a   1.000
_cell.length_b   1.000
_cell.length_c   1.000
_cell.angle_alpha   90.00
_cell.angle_beta   90.00
_cell.angle_gamma   90.00
#
_symmetry.space_group_name_H-M   'P 1'
#
loop_
_entity.id
_entity.type
_entity.pdbx_description
1 polymer ?
#
loop_
_entity_poly.entity_id
_entity_poly.type
_entity_poly.pdbx_seq_one_letter_code
_entity_poly.pdbx_strand_id
1 'polypeptide(L)'
;MQHILGYLYIIQNQIYYIGCSGLSQIGPIPVDDDVGKEVITQLTANMSTNSTFYTDSNGRDFLKRIHCDIHLQVRNYREDWNLQVTQPVAGNYYPVNLGVYIVDEKYELSVLVDRAAGASSIQDGQLEIMLHRRLLKDDGRGVAEPLDEVVCVDQDCQGLTVHTYSTVPR
;
A
#
# COMPACT_ATOMS: atom_id res chain seq x y z
N MET A 1 -12.44 2.46 17.91
CA MET A 1 -13.39 2.54 16.77
C MET A 1 -13.28 3.94 16.19
N GLN A 2 -12.38 4.14 15.21
CA GLN A 2 -12.39 5.31 14.35
C GLN A 2 -11.68 4.90 13.05
N HIS A 3 -12.41 4.19 12.20
CA HIS A 3 -12.00 3.94 10.82
C HIS A 3 -12.24 5.23 10.05
N ILE A 4 -11.19 6.02 9.81
CA ILE A 4 -11.25 7.11 8.84
C ILE A 4 -10.07 6.91 7.90
N LEU A 5 -10.36 6.24 6.79
CA LEU A 5 -9.46 6.17 5.65
C LEU A 5 -10.28 6.71 4.47
N GLY A 6 -9.86 7.88 3.98
CA GLY A 6 -10.42 8.51 2.79
C GLY A 6 -9.77 7.90 1.56
N TYR A 7 -10.56 7.62 0.54
CA TYR A 7 -10.09 6.92 -0.65
C TYR A 7 -10.82 7.42 -1.90
N LEU A 8 -10.12 7.37 -3.03
CA LEU A 8 -10.67 7.64 -4.35
C LEU A 8 -11.42 6.39 -4.83
N TYR A 9 -12.65 6.56 -5.35
CA TYR A 9 -13.44 5.50 -6.00
C TYR A 9 -13.93 6.04 -7.34
N ILE A 10 -13.82 5.27 -8.42
CA ILE A 10 -14.34 5.64 -9.76
C ILE A 10 -15.53 4.72 -10.07
N ILE A 11 -16.74 5.28 -9.98
CA ILE A 11 -17.98 4.57 -10.29
C ILE A 11 -18.56 5.16 -11.59
N GLN A 12 -18.61 4.37 -12.66
CA GLN A 12 -19.38 4.65 -13.89
C GLN A 12 -19.15 6.04 -14.52
N ASN A 13 -17.91 6.36 -14.92
CA ASN A 13 -17.59 7.62 -15.62
C ASN A 13 -17.94 8.90 -14.82
N GLN A 14 -18.14 8.78 -13.51
CA GLN A 14 -18.28 9.87 -12.56
C GLN A 14 -17.14 9.74 -11.54
N ILE A 15 -16.32 10.79 -11.43
CA ILE A 15 -15.28 10.87 -10.39
C ILE A 15 -15.98 11.23 -9.09
N TYR A 16 -16.08 10.28 -8.15
CA TYR A 16 -16.56 10.56 -6.81
C TYR A 16 -15.36 10.74 -5.88
N TYR A 17 -15.07 11.99 -5.54
CA TYR A 17 -14.11 12.31 -4.49
C TYR A 17 -14.78 12.13 -3.12
N ILE A 18 -14.59 10.96 -2.50
CA ILE A 18 -14.89 10.80 -1.07
C ILE A 18 -13.62 11.14 -0.30
N GLY A 19 -13.26 12.43 -0.31
CA GLY A 19 -12.26 12.93 0.61
C GLY A 19 -12.93 13.45 1.85
N CYS A 20 -12.61 12.83 2.99
CA CYS A 20 -12.64 13.59 4.23
C CYS A 20 -11.39 14.47 4.18
N SER A 21 -11.54 15.77 3.90
CA SER A 21 -10.43 16.72 4.01
C SER A 21 -9.88 16.64 5.44
N GLY A 22 -8.67 16.09 5.61
CA GLY A 22 -8.16 15.80 6.94
C GLY A 22 -6.72 15.30 6.93
N LEU A 23 -6.01 15.59 8.02
CA LEU A 23 -4.71 15.01 8.34
C LEU A 23 -4.95 13.63 8.97
N SER A 24 -4.44 12.58 8.35
CA SER A 24 -4.36 11.26 9.00
C SER A 24 -3.00 11.13 9.68
N GLN A 25 -3.00 10.73 10.95
CA GLN A 25 -1.82 10.58 11.77
C GLN A 25 -1.58 9.09 12.05
N ILE A 26 -0.35 8.63 11.82
CA ILE A 26 0.04 7.23 11.98
C ILE A 26 1.27 7.19 12.88
N GLY A 27 1.03 6.77 14.11
CA GLY A 27 2.05 6.64 15.15
C GLY A 27 1.74 7.46 16.41
N PRO A 28 2.56 7.31 17.47
CA PRO A 28 3.74 6.42 17.54
C PRO A 28 3.36 4.94 17.42
N ILE A 29 4.09 4.16 16.61
CA ILE A 29 3.85 2.71 16.50
C ILE A 29 4.38 2.07 17.81
N PRO A 30 3.51 1.41 18.60
CA PRO A 30 3.93 0.81 19.86
C PRO A 30 4.77 -0.44 19.60
N VAL A 31 5.85 -0.60 20.36
CA VAL A 31 6.80 -1.72 20.27
C VAL A 31 7.16 -2.31 21.63
N ASP A 32 6.40 -1.95 22.68
CA ASP A 32 6.62 -2.44 24.06
C ASP A 32 6.39 -3.96 24.18
N ASP A 33 5.76 -4.56 23.17
CA ASP A 33 5.55 -6.00 23.01
C ASP A 33 6.72 -6.72 22.33
N ASP A 34 7.80 -6.02 21.99
CA ASP A 34 8.97 -6.54 21.27
C ASP A 34 8.62 -7.07 19.86
N VAL A 35 7.52 -6.57 19.27
CA VAL A 35 7.04 -6.93 17.94
C VAL A 35 7.12 -5.73 17.00
N GLY A 36 7.94 -5.84 15.95
CA GLY A 36 7.97 -4.90 14.84
C GLY A 36 6.64 -4.92 14.05
N LYS A 37 6.20 -3.75 13.59
CA LYS A 37 4.89 -3.57 12.94
C LYS A 37 5.03 -2.77 11.66
N GLU A 38 4.31 -3.22 10.63
CA GLU A 38 4.14 -2.52 9.36
C GLU A 38 2.65 -2.18 9.23
N VAL A 39 2.33 -0.90 9.18
CA VAL A 39 0.97 -0.39 9.18
C VAL A 39 0.51 -0.19 7.74
N ILE A 40 -0.57 -0.88 7.39
CA ILE A 40 -1.18 -0.81 6.07
C ILE A 40 -2.57 -0.20 6.16
N THR A 41 -2.98 0.35 5.04
CA THR A 41 -4.34 0.79 4.78
C THR A 41 -4.88 -0.10 3.68
N GLN A 42 -5.98 -0.80 3.96
CA GLN A 42 -6.57 -1.77 3.03
C GLN A 42 -7.98 -1.35 2.64
N LEU A 43 -8.19 -1.21 1.34
CA LEU A 43 -9.47 -1.07 0.69
C LEU A 43 -10.01 -2.42 0.28
N THR A 44 -11.29 -2.65 0.53
CA THR A 44 -12.00 -3.82 0.02
C THR A 44 -13.27 -3.36 -0.67
N ALA A 45 -13.39 -3.74 -1.94
CA ALA A 45 -14.57 -3.53 -2.76
C ALA A 45 -15.04 -4.89 -3.31
N ASN A 46 -16.34 -5.00 -3.58
CA ASN A 46 -16.89 -6.18 -4.24
C ASN A 46 -16.67 -6.08 -5.76
N MET A 47 -15.42 -6.31 -6.18
CA MET A 47 -14.98 -6.20 -7.58
C MET A 47 -14.29 -7.50 -8.02
N SER A 48 -14.63 -7.98 -9.22
CA SER A 48 -13.98 -9.15 -9.82
C SER A 48 -12.73 -8.71 -10.59
N THR A 49 -11.65 -8.46 -9.88
CA THR A 49 -10.42 -7.91 -10.47
C THR A 49 -9.53 -8.98 -11.10
N ASN A 50 -9.86 -10.26 -10.99
CA ASN A 50 -9.12 -11.36 -11.62
C ASN A 50 -7.62 -11.31 -11.31
N SER A 51 -7.25 -11.18 -10.03
CA SER A 51 -5.87 -11.07 -9.56
C SER A 51 -5.03 -9.96 -10.23
N THR A 52 -5.69 -8.90 -10.68
CA THR A 52 -5.09 -7.79 -11.43
C THR A 52 -5.08 -6.50 -10.64
N PHE A 53 -3.94 -5.81 -10.70
CA PHE A 53 -3.84 -4.41 -10.30
C PHE A 53 -2.78 -3.70 -11.15
N TYR A 54 -2.73 -2.38 -11.05
CA TYR A 54 -1.84 -1.54 -11.84
C TYR A 54 -1.13 -0.55 -10.92
N THR A 55 0.17 -0.38 -11.11
CA THR A 55 0.99 0.58 -10.36
C THR A 55 1.75 1.46 -11.32
N ASP A 56 1.96 2.73 -10.98
CA ASP A 56 2.83 3.59 -11.77
C ASP A 56 4.29 3.12 -11.78
N SER A 57 5.04 3.58 -12.79
CA SER A 57 6.50 3.52 -12.83
C SER A 57 7.06 4.93 -12.74
N ASN A 58 7.55 5.33 -11.56
CA ASN A 58 8.12 6.65 -11.27
C ASN A 58 7.17 7.81 -11.62
N GLY A 59 5.89 7.63 -11.35
CA GLY A 59 4.83 8.61 -11.61
C GLY A 59 4.49 8.82 -13.09
N ARG A 60 4.84 7.86 -13.95
CA ARG A 60 4.57 7.90 -15.40
C ARG A 60 3.59 6.81 -15.81
N ASP A 61 4.08 5.84 -16.59
CA ASP A 61 3.24 4.79 -17.16
C ASP A 61 2.77 3.82 -16.08
N PHE A 62 1.52 3.36 -16.20
CA PHE A 62 0.99 2.32 -15.34
C PHE A 62 1.35 0.95 -15.89
N LEU A 63 2.05 0.18 -15.06
CA LEU A 63 2.42 -1.19 -15.35
C LEU A 63 1.37 -2.12 -14.78
N LYS A 64 0.87 -3.00 -15.65
CA LYS A 64 -0.05 -4.08 -15.32
C LYS A 64 0.66 -5.11 -14.46
N ARG A 65 0.22 -5.26 -13.22
CA ARG A 65 0.69 -6.28 -12.27
C ARG A 65 -0.33 -7.43 -12.32
N ILE A 66 -0.16 -8.28 -13.33
CA ILE A 66 -1.00 -9.44 -13.59
C ILE A 66 -0.15 -10.66 -13.90
N HIS A 67 -0.65 -11.83 -13.53
CA HIS A 67 -0.30 -13.09 -14.16
C HIS A 67 -1.19 -13.40 -15.35
N CYS A 68 -0.59 -13.56 -16.52
CA CYS A 68 -1.17 -14.33 -17.60
C CYS A 68 -0.31 -15.59 -17.74
N ASP A 69 -0.79 -16.73 -17.24
CA ASP A 69 -0.52 -18.01 -17.88
C ASP A 69 -1.84 -18.55 -18.43
N ILE A 70 -1.74 -19.22 -19.57
CA ILE A 70 -2.83 -19.58 -20.47
C ILE A 70 -3.91 -20.52 -19.87
N HIS A 71 -3.88 -20.82 -18.56
CA HIS A 71 -4.97 -21.55 -17.90
C HIS A 71 -5.33 -21.19 -16.46
N LEU A 72 -4.62 -20.33 -15.71
CA LEU A 72 -5.03 -19.95 -14.34
C LEU A 72 -4.56 -18.52 -13.97
N GLN A 73 -5.50 -17.66 -13.58
CA GLN A 73 -5.28 -16.29 -13.10
C GLN A 73 -4.73 -16.35 -11.66
N VAL A 74 -3.49 -15.94 -11.38
CA VAL A 74 -2.96 -16.02 -10.00
C VAL A 74 -1.92 -14.94 -9.69
N ARG A 75 -2.07 -14.26 -8.55
CA ARG A 75 -0.96 -13.56 -7.87
C ARG A 75 0.28 -14.47 -7.75
N ASN A 76 1.48 -13.90 -7.57
CA ASN A 76 2.76 -14.62 -7.54
C ASN A 76 3.28 -15.10 -8.92
N TYR A 77 3.48 -14.16 -9.84
CA TYR A 77 4.03 -14.45 -11.17
C TYR A 77 5.24 -13.58 -11.52
N ARG A 78 6.09 -14.07 -12.43
CA ARG A 78 7.18 -13.35 -13.07
C ARG A 78 7.23 -13.73 -14.55
N GLU A 79 7.42 -12.74 -15.43
CA GLU A 79 7.46 -12.95 -16.89
C GLU A 79 8.70 -13.73 -17.34
N ASP A 80 9.82 -13.47 -16.68
CA ASP A 80 11.13 -13.96 -17.13
C ASP A 80 11.47 -15.37 -16.60
N TRP A 81 10.79 -15.86 -15.57
CA TRP A 81 11.06 -17.18 -14.97
C TRP A 81 9.88 -17.78 -14.20
N ASN A 82 9.91 -19.09 -14.01
CA ASN A 82 8.94 -19.81 -13.17
C ASN A 82 9.18 -19.51 -11.67
N LEU A 83 8.28 -18.74 -11.06
CA LEU A 83 8.41 -18.30 -9.66
C LEU A 83 8.03 -19.42 -8.68
N GLN A 84 8.96 -19.77 -7.79
CA GLN A 84 8.64 -20.52 -6.57
C GLN A 84 8.19 -19.55 -5.48
N VAL A 85 6.93 -19.64 -5.06
CA VAL A 85 6.34 -18.70 -4.10
C VAL A 85 6.82 -19.01 -2.69
N THR A 86 7.72 -18.18 -2.17
CA THR A 86 8.22 -18.29 -0.79
C THR A 86 7.61 -17.26 0.15
N GLN A 87 7.12 -16.13 -0.38
CA GLN A 87 6.55 -15.02 0.37
C GLN A 87 5.31 -14.47 -0.36
N PRO A 88 4.10 -14.96 -0.04
CA PRO A 88 2.88 -14.66 -0.80
C PRO A 88 2.38 -13.21 -0.64
N VAL A 89 2.80 -12.51 0.40
CA VAL A 89 2.47 -11.09 0.63
C VAL A 89 3.60 -10.22 0.10
N ALA A 90 4.79 -10.30 0.71
CA ALA A 90 5.92 -9.45 0.36
C ALA A 90 6.35 -9.56 -1.12
N GLY A 91 6.22 -10.74 -1.74
CA GLY A 91 6.55 -10.96 -3.14
C GLY A 91 5.63 -10.23 -4.14
N ASN A 92 4.51 -9.69 -3.68
CA ASN A 92 3.51 -8.98 -4.49
C ASN A 92 3.43 -7.48 -4.16
N TYR A 93 4.30 -6.95 -3.29
CA TYR A 93 4.41 -5.51 -3.07
C TYR A 93 5.21 -4.85 -4.19
N TYR A 94 4.70 -3.73 -4.71
CA TYR A 94 5.34 -2.92 -5.75
C TYR A 94 5.46 -1.45 -5.31
N PRO A 95 6.48 -0.72 -5.80
CA PRO A 95 6.62 0.71 -5.52
C PRO A 95 5.55 1.51 -6.27
N VAL A 96 5.03 2.54 -5.61
CA VAL A 96 4.04 3.48 -6.13
C VAL A 96 4.48 4.90 -5.77
N ASN A 97 4.53 5.79 -6.75
CA ASN A 97 4.90 7.20 -6.56
C ASN A 97 3.78 8.17 -6.96
N LEU A 98 2.84 7.73 -7.79
CA LEU A 98 1.67 8.49 -8.23
C LEU A 98 0.40 7.81 -7.74
N GLY A 99 0.25 6.52 -8.03
CA GLY A 99 -0.97 5.82 -7.66
C GLY A 99 -1.01 4.36 -8.09
N VAL A 100 -2.04 3.70 -7.59
CA VAL A 100 -2.35 2.30 -7.82
C VAL A 100 -3.83 2.17 -8.09
N TYR A 101 -4.22 1.26 -8.98
CA TYR A 101 -5.63 1.01 -9.22
C TYR A 101 -5.95 -0.46 -9.51
N ILE A 102 -7.21 -0.81 -9.27
CA ILE A 102 -7.84 -2.07 -9.67
C ILE A 102 -9.08 -1.76 -10.50
N VAL A 103 -9.42 -2.65 -11.42
CA VAL A 103 -10.54 -2.46 -12.35
C VAL A 103 -11.25 -3.79 -12.57
N ASP A 104 -12.57 -3.75 -12.67
CA ASP A 104 -13.40 -4.86 -13.15
C ASP A 104 -14.18 -4.43 -14.41
N GLU A 105 -15.18 -5.20 -14.84
CA GLU A 105 -15.96 -4.86 -16.04
C GLU A 105 -16.76 -3.55 -15.93
N LYS A 106 -17.00 -3.03 -14.72
CA LYS A 106 -17.96 -1.95 -14.47
C LYS A 106 -17.37 -0.75 -13.72
N TYR A 107 -16.37 -0.97 -12.88
CA TYR A 107 -15.86 -0.02 -11.92
C TYR A 107 -14.34 0.01 -11.90
N GLU A 108 -13.78 1.16 -11.55
CA GLU A 108 -12.36 1.35 -11.29
C GLU A 108 -12.19 1.88 -9.86
N LEU A 109 -11.24 1.32 -9.13
CA LEU A 109 -10.86 1.80 -7.81
C LEU A 109 -9.40 2.24 -7.89
N SER A 110 -9.20 3.55 -7.88
CA SER A 110 -7.90 4.19 -8.00
C SER A 110 -7.53 4.85 -6.70
N VAL A 111 -6.27 4.80 -6.29
CA VAL A 111 -5.75 5.50 -5.12
C VAL A 111 -4.48 6.24 -5.50
N LEU A 112 -4.46 7.53 -5.23
CA LEU A 112 -3.28 8.37 -5.40
C LEU A 112 -2.54 8.48 -4.07
N VAL A 113 -1.22 8.56 -4.14
CA VAL A 113 -0.34 8.69 -2.96
C VAL A 113 0.28 10.08 -2.90
N ASP A 114 0.51 10.58 -1.69
CA ASP A 114 1.20 11.86 -1.46
C ASP A 114 2.73 11.73 -1.42
N ARG A 115 3.25 10.49 -1.41
CA ARG A 115 4.66 10.12 -1.35
C ARG A 115 4.90 8.72 -1.89
N ALA A 116 6.17 8.37 -2.09
CA ALA A 116 6.57 7.00 -2.42
C ALA A 116 6.11 6.01 -1.33
N ALA A 117 5.38 4.98 -1.75
CA ALA A 117 4.87 3.95 -0.86
C ALA A 117 4.93 2.56 -1.51
N GLY A 118 4.80 1.51 -0.70
CA GLY A 118 4.58 0.15 -1.18
C GLY A 118 3.08 -0.13 -1.29
N ALA A 119 2.63 -0.69 -2.41
CA ALA A 119 1.24 -1.09 -2.58
C ALA A 119 1.11 -2.49 -3.19
N SER A 120 -0.06 -3.10 -2.97
CA SER A 120 -0.39 -4.42 -3.48
C SER A 120 -1.90 -4.61 -3.62
N SER A 121 -2.29 -5.66 -4.33
CA SER A 121 -3.61 -6.29 -4.22
C SER A 121 -3.37 -7.74 -3.82
N ILE A 122 -3.73 -8.13 -2.59
CA ILE A 122 -3.50 -9.49 -2.07
C ILE A 122 -4.70 -10.42 -2.29
N GLN A 123 -5.91 -9.87 -2.32
CA GLN A 123 -7.15 -10.58 -2.69
C GLN A 123 -7.95 -9.76 -3.70
N ASP A 124 -8.81 -10.44 -4.48
CA ASP A 124 -9.59 -9.77 -5.52
C ASP A 124 -10.52 -8.73 -4.91
N GLY A 125 -10.63 -7.59 -5.58
CA GLY A 125 -11.33 -6.42 -5.04
C GLY A 125 -10.63 -5.75 -3.85
N GLN A 126 -9.44 -6.21 -3.44
CA GLN A 126 -8.63 -5.55 -2.42
C GLN A 126 -7.48 -4.75 -3.00
N LEU A 127 -7.17 -3.64 -2.35
CA LEU A 127 -6.01 -2.81 -2.64
C LEU A 127 -5.45 -2.28 -1.32
N GLU A 128 -4.15 -2.45 -1.10
CA GLU A 128 -3.49 -2.04 0.14
C GLU A 128 -2.24 -1.20 -0.12
N ILE A 129 -2.00 -0.26 0.79
CA ILE A 129 -0.86 0.64 0.76
C ILE A 129 -0.21 0.61 2.14
N MET A 130 1.09 0.36 2.19
CA MET A 130 1.89 0.46 3.41
C MET A 130 2.20 1.92 3.70
N LEU A 131 1.82 2.38 4.89
CA LEU A 131 1.90 3.80 5.26
C LEU A 131 3.04 4.10 6.22
N HIS A 132 3.36 3.17 7.11
CA HIS A 132 4.44 3.35 8.08
C HIS A 132 4.97 2.00 8.56
N ARG A 133 6.23 1.93 8.97
CA ARG A 133 6.89 0.70 9.47
C ARG A 133 7.85 1.03 10.59
N ARG A 134 7.87 0.17 11.61
CA ARG A 134 8.82 0.22 12.72
C ARG A 134 9.26 -1.21 13.05
N LEU A 135 10.53 -1.51 12.84
CA LEU A 135 11.11 -2.84 12.97
C LEU A 135 12.19 -2.83 14.05
N LEU A 136 12.27 -3.87 14.87
CA LEU A 136 13.19 -3.95 16.02
C LEU A 136 14.47 -4.74 15.72
N LYS A 137 14.66 -5.18 14.48
CA LYS A 137 15.79 -6.00 14.05
C LYS A 137 16.32 -5.56 12.70
N ASP A 138 17.65 -5.49 12.58
CA ASP A 138 18.37 -5.29 11.33
C ASP A 138 18.17 -6.48 10.37
N ASP A 139 18.13 -6.19 9.07
CA ASP A 139 17.88 -7.17 8.02
C ASP A 139 19.17 -7.81 7.45
N GLY A 140 20.34 -7.43 7.98
CA GLY A 140 21.64 -7.95 7.58
C GLY A 140 22.11 -7.45 6.22
N ARG A 141 21.57 -6.34 5.70
CA ARG A 141 21.92 -5.79 4.37
C ARG A 141 22.92 -4.64 4.39
N GLY A 142 23.47 -4.31 5.56
CA GLY A 142 24.67 -3.48 5.69
C GLY A 142 24.49 -2.14 6.41
N VAL A 143 23.25 -1.76 6.76
CA VAL A 143 23.00 -0.54 7.57
C VAL A 143 23.36 -0.77 9.04
N ALA A 144 23.18 -2.00 9.53
CA ALA A 144 23.53 -2.42 10.90
C ALA A 144 22.74 -1.69 12.00
N GLU A 145 21.50 -1.30 11.69
CA GLU A 145 20.55 -0.73 12.63
C GLU A 145 19.13 -1.20 12.29
N PRO A 146 18.27 -1.40 13.30
CA PRO A 146 16.85 -1.64 13.05
C PRO A 146 16.19 -0.36 12.50
N LEU A 147 15.09 -0.52 11.75
CA LEU A 147 14.27 0.63 11.38
C LEU A 147 13.38 1.05 12.55
N ASP A 148 13.98 1.68 13.54
CA ASP A 148 13.36 2.12 14.80
C ASP A 148 13.41 3.64 14.94
N GLU A 149 12.76 4.35 14.01
CA GLU A 149 12.77 5.82 13.99
C GLU A 149 12.04 6.41 15.22
N VAL A 150 12.73 7.31 15.94
CA VAL A 150 12.23 8.00 17.12
C VAL A 150 12.42 9.52 17.02
N VAL A 151 11.55 10.27 17.66
CA VAL A 151 11.65 11.72 17.85
C VAL A 151 11.81 11.98 19.34
N CYS A 152 12.86 12.72 19.71
CA CYS A 152 13.17 13.05 21.10
C CYS A 152 13.03 14.55 21.37
N VAL A 153 12.33 14.92 22.45
CA VAL A 153 12.21 16.29 22.96
C VAL A 153 12.49 16.25 24.46
N ASP A 154 13.43 17.06 24.95
CA ASP A 154 13.77 17.17 26.38
C ASP A 154 13.99 15.80 27.08
N GLN A 155 14.71 14.89 26.41
CA GLN A 155 15.01 13.50 26.85
C GLN A 155 13.83 12.52 26.86
N ASP A 156 12.63 12.96 26.45
CA ASP A 156 11.51 12.05 26.16
C ASP A 156 11.54 11.66 24.67
N CYS A 157 11.68 10.37 24.39
CA CYS A 157 11.78 9.81 23.04
C CYS A 157 10.55 8.96 22.73
N GLN A 158 9.87 9.28 21.63
CA GLN A 158 8.70 8.55 21.17
C GLN A 158 8.91 8.07 19.73
N GLY A 159 8.24 6.97 19.35
CA GLY A 159 8.28 6.47 17.98
C GLY A 159 7.80 7.53 16.97
N LEU A 160 8.44 7.60 15.81
CA LEU A 160 8.10 8.55 14.77
C LEU A 160 6.63 8.43 14.38
N THR A 161 5.97 9.60 14.30
CA THR A 161 4.61 9.73 13.81
C THR A 161 4.62 10.37 12.43
N VAL A 162 3.96 9.72 11.47
CA VAL A 162 3.84 10.22 10.10
C VAL A 162 2.46 10.83 9.88
N HIS A 163 2.43 11.97 9.20
CA HIS A 163 1.19 12.62 8.75
C HIS A 163 1.01 12.42 7.26
N THR A 164 -0.19 12.02 6.84
CA THR A 164 -0.59 11.93 5.44
C THR A 164 -1.71 12.93 5.16
N TYR A 165 -1.72 13.53 3.97
CA TYR A 165 -2.71 14.53 3.61
C TYR A 165 -3.65 13.99 2.52
N SER A 166 -4.95 13.98 2.79
CA SER A 166 -5.97 13.66 1.79
C SER A 166 -6.64 14.95 1.33
N THR A 167 -6.29 15.44 0.15
CA THR A 167 -7.00 16.52 -0.53
C THR A 167 -7.97 15.96 -1.55
N VAL A 168 -9.18 16.51 -1.57
CA VAL A 168 -10.04 16.41 -2.76
C VAL A 168 -9.48 17.39 -3.79
N PRO A 169 -9.02 16.93 -4.97
CA PRO A 169 -8.78 17.82 -6.10
C PRO A 169 -10.04 18.63 -6.39
N ARG A 170 -9.90 19.96 -6.53
CA ARG A 170 -10.99 20.84 -6.92
C ARG A 170 -11.42 20.61 -8.36
#